data_AF-A0A261BHL4-F1
#
_entry.id   AF-A0A261BHL4-F1
#
_cell.length_a   1.000
_cell.length_b   1.000
_cell.length_c   1.000
_cell.angle_alpha   90.00
_cell.angle_beta   90.00
_cell.angle_gamma   90.00
#
_symmetry.space_group_name_H-M   'P 1'
#
loop_
_entity.id
_entity.type
_entity.pdbx_description
1 polymer ?
#
loop_
_entity_poly.entity_id
_entity_poly.type
_entity_poly.pdbx_seq_one_letter_code
_entity_poly.pdbx_strand_id
1 'polypeptide(L)'
;MSAFSLLVILPIIFASQSCKDPEMTECGCIKRPTFEANWLKTQHPDVAEQYKNAEFAAPTVTYPECTSIIVTCPDGFKVCSYEIATNKIVINAKQFPTPMEQTDLICDGGVWTNEGAGSETQENMLMNFLGCIKQ
;
A
#
# COMPACT_ATOMS: atom_id res chain seq x y z
N MET A 1 1.97 61.63 -12.76
CA MET A 1 0.99 60.66 -12.24
C MET A 1 1.60 59.27 -12.38
N SER A 2 2.13 58.70 -11.30
CA SER A 2 2.72 57.36 -11.31
C SER A 2 1.77 56.43 -10.56
N ALA A 3 1.15 55.49 -11.27
CA ALA A 3 0.27 54.50 -10.69
C ALA A 3 1.11 53.28 -10.27
N PHE A 4 1.24 53.10 -8.96
CA PHE A 4 1.83 51.90 -8.36
C PHE A 4 0.95 50.68 -8.70
N SER A 5 1.50 49.74 -9.48
CA SER A 5 0.90 48.42 -9.67
C SER A 5 1.12 47.58 -8.42
N LEU A 6 0.07 47.36 -7.63
CA LEU A 6 0.03 46.32 -6.62
C LEU A 6 -0.14 44.96 -7.32
N LEU A 7 0.96 44.24 -7.53
CA LEU A 7 0.96 42.82 -7.83
C LEU A 7 0.60 42.06 -6.54
N VAL A 8 -0.67 41.67 -6.41
CA VAL A 8 -1.13 40.77 -5.36
C VAL A 8 -0.64 39.37 -5.71
N ILE A 9 0.49 38.97 -5.12
CA ILE A 9 0.98 37.59 -5.17
C ILE A 9 0.12 36.79 -4.20
N LEU A 10 -0.97 36.20 -4.68
CA LEU A 10 -1.69 35.19 -3.93
C LEU A 10 -0.75 33.96 -3.80
N PRO A 11 -0.41 33.50 -2.58
CA PRO A 11 0.24 32.22 -2.43
C PRO A 11 -0.76 31.16 -2.90
N ILE A 12 -0.41 30.44 -3.96
CA ILE A 12 -1.11 29.24 -4.39
C ILE A 12 -0.87 28.23 -3.27
N ILE A 13 -1.80 28.18 -2.32
CA ILE A 13 -1.86 27.11 -1.33
C ILE A 13 -2.26 25.88 -2.14
N PHE A 14 -1.26 25.09 -2.54
CA PHE A 14 -1.48 23.71 -2.95
C PHE A 14 -2.02 22.98 -1.71
N ALA A 15 -3.33 23.06 -1.50
CA ALA A 15 -4.02 22.04 -0.74
C ALA A 15 -3.81 20.75 -1.54
N SER A 16 -2.82 19.97 -1.16
CA SER A 16 -2.80 18.55 -1.47
C SER A 16 -4.05 17.98 -0.79
N GLN A 17 -5.19 18.05 -1.49
CA GLN A 17 -6.32 17.21 -1.18
C GLN A 17 -5.74 15.81 -1.14
N SER A 18 -5.64 15.27 0.07
CA SER A 18 -5.35 13.87 0.30
C SER A 18 -6.42 13.15 -0.50
N CYS A 19 -6.08 12.68 -1.70
CA CYS A 19 -6.91 11.78 -2.46
C CYS A 19 -7.03 10.56 -1.55
N LYS A 20 -8.09 10.50 -0.74
CA LYS A 20 -8.35 9.34 0.08
C LYS A 20 -8.71 8.26 -0.90
N ASP A 21 -7.75 7.37 -1.17
CA ASP A 21 -7.98 6.24 -2.05
C ASP A 21 -9.24 5.51 -1.57
N PRO A 22 -10.14 5.13 -2.49
CA PRO A 22 -11.35 4.42 -2.09
C PRO A 22 -10.94 3.13 -1.38
N GLU A 23 -11.53 2.90 -0.21
CA GLU A 23 -11.20 1.76 0.67
C GLU A 23 -11.58 0.40 0.06
N MET A 24 -12.46 0.41 -0.95
CA MET A 24 -12.95 -0.76 -1.67
C MET A 24 -12.40 -0.85 -3.09
N THR A 25 -12.28 -2.06 -3.60
CA THR A 25 -11.97 -2.41 -4.98
C THR A 25 -13.20 -2.25 -5.88
N GLU A 26 -13.00 -2.32 -7.18
CA GLU A 26 -14.05 -2.47 -8.20
C GLU A 26 -14.93 -3.72 -7.99
N CYS A 27 -14.42 -4.71 -7.25
CA CYS A 27 -15.15 -5.92 -6.86
C CYS A 27 -16.07 -5.71 -5.65
N GLY A 28 -15.95 -4.57 -4.95
CA GLY A 28 -16.72 -4.27 -3.74
C GLY A 28 -16.10 -4.76 -2.43
N CYS A 29 -14.91 -5.36 -2.46
CA CYS A 29 -14.17 -5.80 -1.26
C CYS A 29 -13.06 -4.83 -0.88
N ILE A 30 -12.53 -4.95 0.34
CA ILE A 30 -11.45 -4.07 0.79
C ILE A 30 -10.24 -4.14 -0.15
N LYS A 31 -9.56 -3.02 -0.35
CA LYS A 31 -8.26 -3.03 -1.01
C LYS A 31 -7.21 -3.67 -0.12
N ARG A 32 -6.23 -4.35 -0.73
CA ARG A 32 -5.05 -4.81 -0.03
C ARG A 32 -4.31 -3.58 0.55
N PRO A 33 -4.06 -3.53 1.87
CA PRO A 33 -3.32 -2.44 2.45
C PRO A 33 -1.88 -2.43 1.93
N THR A 34 -1.41 -1.24 1.58
CA THR A 34 -0.06 -1.02 1.07
C THR A 34 0.64 0.09 1.83
N PHE A 35 1.96 0.12 1.79
CA PHE A 35 2.74 1.24 2.31
C PHE A 35 3.86 1.66 1.37
N GLU A 36 4.36 2.87 1.61
CA GLU A 36 5.51 3.44 0.93
C GLU A 36 6.41 4.19 1.94
N ALA A 37 7.55 4.71 1.46
CA ALA A 37 8.56 5.36 2.29
C ALA A 37 7.99 6.46 3.21
N ASN A 38 7.13 7.33 2.69
CA ASN A 38 6.57 8.45 3.46
C ASN A 38 5.62 7.98 4.56
N TRP A 39 4.80 6.97 4.26
CA TRP A 39 3.93 6.34 5.24
C TRP A 39 4.76 5.75 6.38
N LEU A 40 5.81 4.98 6.06
CA LEU A 40 6.66 4.34 7.08
C LEU A 40 7.36 5.39 7.96
N LYS A 41 7.93 6.43 7.36
CA LYS A 41 8.59 7.53 8.09
C LYS A 41 7.65 8.31 9.01
N THR A 42 6.38 8.45 8.61
CA THR A 42 5.40 9.25 9.35
C THR A 42 4.70 8.43 10.45
N GLN A 43 4.29 7.21 10.14
CA GLN A 43 3.50 6.37 11.05
C GLN A 43 4.37 5.49 11.95
N HIS A 44 5.54 5.05 11.47
CA HIS A 44 6.44 4.11 12.15
C HIS A 44 7.92 4.54 12.05
N PRO A 45 8.29 5.71 12.59
CA PRO A 45 9.64 6.27 12.44
C PRO A 45 10.75 5.39 13.02
N ASP A 46 10.44 4.60 14.05
CA ASP A 46 11.33 3.63 14.68
C ASP A 46 11.67 2.47 13.74
N VAL A 47 10.70 2.03 12.94
CA VAL A 47 10.92 1.02 11.90
C VAL A 47 11.66 1.65 10.72
N ALA A 48 11.30 2.87 10.31
CA ALA A 48 11.98 3.57 9.23
C ALA A 48 13.49 3.74 9.48
N GLU A 49 13.89 4.04 10.72
CA GLU A 49 15.32 4.18 11.09
C GLU A 49 16.11 2.87 10.96
N GLN A 50 15.49 1.72 11.26
CA GLN A 50 16.12 0.40 11.09
C GLN A 50 16.43 0.09 9.62
N TYR A 51 15.67 0.69 8.69
CA TYR A 51 15.80 0.50 7.25
C TYR A 51 16.26 1.77 6.52
N LYS A 52 17.01 2.65 7.18
CA LYS A 52 17.42 3.95 6.60
C LYS A 52 18.24 3.88 5.31
N ASN A 53 18.86 2.74 5.03
CA ASN A 53 19.64 2.51 3.81
C ASN A 53 18.83 1.78 2.71
N ALA A 54 17.57 1.43 2.98
CA ALA A 54 16.70 0.79 2.01
C ALA A 54 15.84 1.83 1.27
N GLU A 55 15.52 1.54 0.03
CA GLU A 55 14.54 2.27 -0.75
C GLU A 55 13.17 1.57 -0.63
N PHE A 56 12.12 2.35 -0.39
CA PHE A 56 10.74 1.86 -0.39
C PHE A 56 9.93 2.52 -1.48
N ALA A 57 9.07 1.73 -2.13
CA ALA A 57 8.12 2.21 -3.13
C ALA A 57 6.73 1.60 -2.88
N ALA A 58 5.69 2.30 -3.32
CA ALA A 58 4.35 1.75 -3.37
C ALA A 58 4.30 0.60 -4.39
N PRO A 59 3.72 -0.57 -4.04
CA PRO A 59 3.44 -1.61 -5.01
C PRO A 59 2.26 -1.22 -5.90
N THR A 60 2.15 -1.87 -7.06
CA THR A 60 0.89 -1.89 -7.81
C THR A 60 0.08 -3.10 -7.38
N VAL A 61 -1.21 -2.89 -7.09
CA VAL A 61 -2.14 -3.97 -6.72
C VAL A 61 -3.27 -4.02 -7.73
N THR A 62 -3.55 -5.21 -8.24
CA THR A 62 -4.69 -5.47 -9.14
C THR A 62 -5.56 -6.62 -8.62
N TYR A 63 -6.82 -6.65 -9.06
CA TYR A 63 -7.82 -7.63 -8.63
C TYR A 63 -8.44 -8.37 -9.83
N PRO A 64 -7.64 -9.17 -10.59
CA PRO A 64 -8.14 -9.84 -11.78
C PRO A 64 -9.34 -10.73 -11.49
N GLU A 65 -10.38 -10.57 -12.31
CA GLU A 65 -11.62 -11.36 -12.25
C GLU A 65 -12.32 -11.37 -10.88
N CYS A 66 -11.91 -10.52 -9.94
CA CYS A 66 -12.34 -10.53 -8.55
C CYS A 66 -12.12 -11.87 -7.82
N THR A 67 -11.16 -12.68 -8.28
CA THR A 67 -10.81 -13.99 -7.72
C THR A 67 -9.35 -14.10 -7.32
N SER A 68 -8.56 -13.06 -7.56
CA SER A 68 -7.15 -13.00 -7.21
C SER A 68 -6.73 -11.60 -6.79
N ILE A 69 -5.65 -11.52 -6.01
CA ILE A 69 -4.95 -10.29 -5.69
C ILE A 69 -3.52 -10.45 -6.18
N ILE A 70 -3.11 -9.58 -7.09
CA ILE A 70 -1.74 -9.55 -7.62
C ILE A 70 -1.06 -8.28 -7.15
N VAL A 71 0.13 -8.45 -6.58
CA VAL A 71 0.98 -7.37 -6.09
C VAL A 71 2.31 -7.39 -6.84
N THR A 72 2.61 -6.31 -7.55
CA THR A 72 3.84 -6.13 -8.32
C THR A 72 4.66 -4.98 -7.78
N CYS A 73 5.98 -5.13 -7.89
CA CYS A 73 6.95 -4.10 -7.52
C CYS A 73 7.69 -3.59 -8.75
N PRO A 74 8.21 -2.34 -8.72
CA PRO A 74 9.10 -1.84 -9.75
C PRO A 74 10.35 -2.71 -9.92
N ASP A 75 11.00 -2.63 -11.08
CA ASP A 75 12.19 -3.41 -11.38
C ASP A 75 13.29 -3.23 -10.31
N GLY A 76 13.84 -4.34 -9.86
CA GLY A 76 14.88 -4.39 -8.83
C GLY A 76 14.38 -4.27 -7.39
N PHE A 77 13.07 -4.12 -7.17
CA PHE A 77 12.45 -4.21 -5.84
C PHE A 77 11.88 -5.60 -5.58
N LYS A 78 11.75 -5.95 -4.31
CA LYS A 78 11.06 -7.15 -3.83
C LYS A 78 9.84 -6.76 -3.00
N VAL A 79 8.81 -7.59 -3.01
CA VAL A 79 7.69 -7.41 -2.08
C VAL A 79 8.17 -7.65 -0.64
N CYS A 80 7.71 -6.81 0.27
CA CYS A 80 7.89 -6.94 1.71
C CYS A 80 6.56 -6.66 2.41
N SER A 81 6.45 -7.12 3.65
CA SER A 81 5.28 -6.88 4.49
C SER A 81 5.68 -6.12 5.74
N TYR A 82 5.00 -5.01 6.02
CA TYR A 82 4.96 -4.43 7.36
C TYR A 82 3.86 -5.13 8.15
N GLU A 83 4.25 -5.84 9.20
CA GLU A 83 3.34 -6.58 10.07
C GLU A 83 2.98 -5.73 11.30
N ILE A 84 1.70 -5.40 11.47
CA ILE A 84 1.24 -4.56 12.58
C ILE A 84 1.48 -5.25 13.93
N ALA A 85 1.25 -6.56 14.00
CA ALA A 85 1.35 -7.33 15.24
C ALA A 85 2.77 -7.33 15.82
N THR A 86 3.79 -7.29 14.96
CA THR A 86 5.20 -7.37 15.37
C THR A 86 5.96 -6.06 15.20
N ASN A 87 5.35 -5.06 14.56
CA ASN A 87 5.95 -3.78 14.18
C ASN A 87 7.28 -3.97 13.43
N LYS A 88 7.30 -4.88 12.44
CA LYS A 88 8.50 -5.26 11.68
C LYS A 88 8.22 -5.35 10.19
N ILE A 89 9.29 -5.20 9.42
CA ILE A 89 9.28 -5.50 7.98
C ILE A 89 9.82 -6.91 7.75
N VAL A 90 9.01 -7.77 7.15
CA VAL A 90 9.39 -9.12 6.75
C VAL A 90 9.71 -9.13 5.26
N ILE A 91 10.91 -9.62 4.95
CA ILE A 91 11.44 -9.75 3.58
C ILE A 91 11.76 -11.22 3.36
N ASN A 92 10.71 -12.02 3.11
CA ASN A 92 10.83 -13.45 2.85
C ASN A 92 10.38 -13.73 1.41
N ALA A 93 11.33 -13.93 0.50
CA ALA A 93 11.02 -14.11 -0.92
C ALA A 93 10.15 -15.34 -1.23
N LYS A 94 10.08 -16.33 -0.33
CA LYS A 94 9.15 -17.47 -0.49
C LYS A 94 7.72 -17.10 -0.13
N GLN A 95 7.55 -16.22 0.85
CA GLN A 95 6.24 -15.77 1.34
C GLN A 95 5.73 -14.55 0.56
N PHE A 96 6.64 -13.69 0.13
CA PHE A 96 6.39 -12.43 -0.56
C PHE A 96 7.23 -12.36 -1.85
N PRO A 97 6.92 -13.17 -2.87
CA PRO A 97 7.60 -13.12 -4.15
C PRO A 97 7.26 -11.84 -4.94
N THR A 98 7.94 -11.60 -6.05
CA THR A 98 7.59 -10.54 -7.00
C THR A 98 7.44 -11.16 -8.40
N PRO A 99 6.24 -11.21 -8.99
CA PRO A 99 4.95 -10.84 -8.39
C PRO A 99 4.54 -11.72 -7.20
N MET A 100 3.78 -11.16 -6.26
CA MET A 100 3.07 -11.91 -5.23
C MET A 100 1.63 -12.07 -5.68
N GLU A 101 1.16 -13.30 -5.73
CA GLU A 101 -0.19 -13.64 -6.16
C GLU A 101 -0.90 -14.42 -5.06
N GLN A 102 -2.15 -14.06 -4.82
CA GLN A 102 -3.07 -14.79 -3.96
C GLN A 102 -4.31 -15.13 -4.79
N THR A 103 -4.55 -16.43 -5.01
CA THR A 103 -5.61 -16.97 -5.87
C THR A 103 -6.77 -17.55 -5.05
N ASP A 104 -7.77 -18.05 -5.76
CA ASP A 104 -8.91 -18.80 -5.21
C ASP A 104 -9.67 -17.97 -4.17
N LEU A 105 -9.87 -16.69 -4.49
CA LEU A 105 -10.58 -15.74 -3.63
C LEU A 105 -12.03 -15.56 -4.05
N ILE A 106 -12.87 -15.33 -3.05
CA ILE A 106 -14.26 -14.90 -3.23
C ILE A 106 -14.41 -13.55 -2.54
N CYS A 107 -14.94 -12.59 -3.28
CA CYS A 107 -15.38 -11.30 -2.75
C CYS A 107 -16.89 -11.33 -2.53
N ASP A 108 -17.31 -11.35 -1.26
CA ASP A 108 -18.73 -11.30 -0.87
C ASP A 108 -18.92 -10.43 0.37
N GLY A 109 -19.98 -9.61 0.39
CA GLY A 109 -20.30 -8.73 1.52
C GLY A 109 -19.20 -7.73 1.88
N GLY A 110 -18.29 -7.42 0.95
CA GLY A 110 -17.12 -6.57 1.18
C GLY A 110 -15.91 -7.28 1.78
N VAL A 111 -15.96 -8.61 1.88
CA VAL A 111 -14.93 -9.44 2.52
C VAL A 111 -14.25 -10.38 1.53
N TRP A 112 -12.92 -10.43 1.60
CA TRP A 112 -12.13 -11.46 0.91
C TRP A 112 -12.07 -12.76 1.72
N THR A 113 -12.44 -13.86 1.08
CA THR A 113 -12.36 -15.22 1.64
C THR A 113 -11.68 -16.16 0.65
N ASN A 114 -11.01 -17.22 1.13
CA ASN A 114 -10.49 -18.28 0.25
C ASN A 114 -11.60 -19.30 -0.06
N GLU A 115 -11.66 -19.73 -1.30
CA GLU A 115 -12.54 -20.80 -1.79
C GLU A 115 -12.22 -22.10 -1.02
N GLY A 116 -13.22 -22.62 -0.29
CA GLY A 116 -13.12 -23.90 0.44
C GLY A 116 -12.52 -23.86 1.85
N ALA A 117 -11.95 -22.74 2.32
CA ALA A 117 -11.29 -22.67 3.64
C ALA A 117 -12.16 -22.09 4.78
N GLY A 118 -13.23 -21.36 4.46
CA GLY A 118 -14.19 -20.87 5.46
C GLY A 118 -13.67 -19.81 6.47
N SER A 119 -12.40 -19.40 6.45
CA SER A 119 -11.87 -18.37 7.38
C SER A 119 -10.87 -17.38 6.76
N GLU A 120 -11.18 -16.08 6.97
CA GLU A 120 -10.32 -14.91 7.29
C GLU A 120 -9.02 -14.66 6.49
N THR A 121 -9.10 -14.71 5.17
CA THR A 121 -8.05 -14.08 4.33
C THR A 121 -7.96 -12.57 4.60
N GLN A 122 -9.10 -11.92 4.81
CA GLN A 122 -9.19 -10.49 5.07
C GLN A 122 -8.45 -10.03 6.34
N GLU A 123 -8.55 -10.74 7.48
CA GLU A 123 -7.87 -10.30 8.70
C GLU A 123 -6.36 -10.29 8.52
N ASN A 124 -5.82 -11.33 7.87
CA ASN A 124 -4.42 -11.39 7.50
C ASN A 124 -4.03 -10.26 6.53
N MET A 125 -4.93 -9.80 5.64
CA MET A 125 -4.66 -8.63 4.80
C MET A 125 -4.59 -7.34 5.63
N LEU A 126 -5.53 -7.16 6.55
CA LEU A 126 -5.64 -5.94 7.36
C LEU A 126 -4.50 -5.81 8.38
N MET A 127 -3.90 -6.93 8.79
CA MET A 127 -2.76 -6.96 9.70
C MET A 127 -1.40 -6.73 9.01
N ASN A 128 -1.35 -6.78 7.68
CA ASN A 128 -0.10 -6.82 6.91
C ASN A 128 -0.13 -5.87 5.71
N PHE A 129 0.61 -4.77 5.81
CA PHE A 129 0.70 -3.76 4.76
C PHE A 129 1.82 -4.14 3.79
N LEU A 130 1.52 -4.27 2.50
CA LEU A 130 2.51 -4.67 1.51
C LEU A 130 3.24 -3.45 0.94
N GLY A 131 4.55 -3.56 0.81
CA GLY A 131 5.42 -2.54 0.24
C GLY A 131 6.43 -3.16 -0.70
N CYS A 132 7.13 -2.32 -1.46
CA CYS A 132 8.28 -2.72 -2.25
C CYS A 132 9.55 -2.24 -1.58
N ILE A 133 10.54 -3.11 -1.43
CA ILE A 133 11.86 -2.77 -0.86
C ILE A 133 13.00 -3.11 -1.82
N LYS A 134 14.01 -2.23 -1.84
CA LYS A 134 15.31 -2.45 -2.48
C LYS A 134 16.42 -2.13 -1.48
N GLN A 135 17.39 -3.02 -1.39
CA GLN A 135 18.54 -2.95 -0.49
C GLN A 135 19.84 -3.11 -1.28
#